data_AF-A0A238Z8L0-F1
#
_entry.id   AF-A0A238Z8L0-F1
#
_cell.length_a   1.000
_cell.length_b   1.000
_cell.length_c   1.000
_cell.angle_alpha   90.00
_cell.angle_beta   90.00
_cell.angle_gamma   90.00
#
_symmetry.space_group_name_H-M   'P 1'
#
loop_
_entity.id
_entity.type
_entity.pdbx_description
1 polymer ?
#
loop_
_entity_poly.entity_id
_entity_poly.type
_entity_poly.pdbx_seq_one_letter_code
_entity_poly.pdbx_strand_id
1 'polypeptide(L)'
;MAALDLFGRRWNLRIVWELRHGPVGFRALQERCDNMSSSVLRQRLTELLDAALVEQLPDTTYALTELGHGACRALRPLVRWSAEWAATLSAAGPEDAR
;
A
#
# COMPACT_ATOMS: atom_id res chain seq x y z
N MET A 1 -3.44 13.78 11.16
CA MET A 1 -2.58 14.10 9.99
C MET A 1 -3.12 13.27 8.82
N ALA A 2 -3.86 13.86 7.89
CA ALA A 2 -4.75 13.11 6.98
C ALA A 2 -4.08 11.94 6.22
N ALA A 3 -2.86 12.12 5.72
CA ALA A 3 -2.13 11.06 5.02
C ALA A 3 -1.75 9.88 5.94
N LEU A 4 -1.24 10.15 7.15
CA LEU A 4 -0.88 9.10 8.10
C LEU A 4 -2.12 8.40 8.66
N ASP A 5 -3.22 9.13 8.83
CA ASP A 5 -4.50 8.56 9.28
C ASP A 5 -5.09 7.61 8.21
N LEU A 6 -4.90 7.93 6.92
CA LEU A 6 -5.33 7.10 5.80
C LEU A 6 -4.43 5.88 5.61
N PHE A 7 -3.11 6.06 5.60
CA PHE A 7 -2.13 4.99 5.37
C PHE A 7 -1.90 4.10 6.59
N GLY A 8 -2.21 4.59 7.80
CA GLY A 8 -2.22 3.79 9.03
C GLY A 8 -3.38 2.80 9.09
N ARG A 9 -4.40 2.96 8.25
CA ARG A 9 -5.47 1.96 8.13
C ARG A 9 -4.93 0.71 7.45
N ARG A 10 -5.26 -0.43 8.05
CA ARG A 10 -4.92 -1.74 7.49
C ARG A 10 -5.33 -1.81 6.02
N TRP A 11 -4.42 -2.28 5.19
CA TRP A 11 -4.53 -2.48 3.73
C TRP A 11 -4.43 -1.26 2.81
N ASN A 12 -4.70 -0.03 3.25
CA ASN A 12 -4.65 1.14 2.34
C ASN A 12 -3.26 1.34 1.73
N LEU A 13 -2.22 1.30 2.58
CA LEU A 13 -0.84 1.40 2.11
C LEU A 13 -0.48 0.25 1.15
N ARG A 14 -0.94 -0.98 1.45
CA ARG A 14 -0.68 -2.15 0.61
C ARG A 14 -1.33 -2.00 -0.77
N ILE A 15 -2.60 -1.61 -0.84
CA ILE A 15 -3.32 -1.41 -2.10
C ILE A 15 -2.62 -0.36 -2.96
N VAL A 16 -2.31 0.80 -2.39
CA VAL A 16 -1.59 1.87 -3.10
C VAL A 16 -0.22 1.39 -3.59
N TRP A 17 0.49 0.61 -2.77
CA TRP A 17 1.76 0.02 -3.16
C TRP A 17 1.60 -0.97 -4.31
N GLU A 18 0.59 -1.83 -4.32
CA GLU A 18 0.37 -2.81 -5.41
C GLU A 18 0.01 -2.14 -6.74
N LEU A 19 -0.75 -1.06 -6.71
CA LEU A 19 -1.16 -0.27 -7.89
C LEU A 19 -0.01 0.57 -8.48
N ARG A 20 1.13 0.68 -7.80
CA ARG A 20 2.29 1.46 -8.28
C ARG A 20 2.85 0.96 -9.63
N HIS A 21 2.58 -0.29 -9.99
CA HIS A 21 3.06 -0.91 -11.22
C HIS A 21 2.10 -0.76 -12.41
N GLY A 22 0.93 -0.16 -12.19
CA GLY A 22 -0.09 0.03 -13.23
C GLY A 22 -1.46 -0.50 -12.82
N PRO A 23 -2.43 -0.46 -13.75
CA PRO A 23 -3.82 -0.83 -13.47
C PRO A 23 -3.98 -2.30 -13.10
N VAL A 24 -4.83 -2.59 -12.10
CA VAL A 24 -5.10 -3.94 -11.62
C VAL A 24 -6.60 -4.15 -11.40
N GLY A 25 -7.13 -5.28 -11.87
CA GLY A 25 -8.52 -5.67 -11.60
C GLY A 25 -8.75 -6.11 -10.16
N PHE A 26 -10.01 -6.07 -9.71
CA PHE A 26 -10.39 -6.36 -8.32
C PHE A 26 -9.83 -7.69 -7.77
N ARG A 27 -9.98 -8.79 -8.53
CA ARG A 27 -9.53 -10.14 -8.10
C ARG A 27 -8.01 -10.21 -7.95
N ALA A 28 -7.27 -9.71 -8.94
CA ALA A 28 -5.82 -9.69 -8.90
C ALA A 28 -5.30 -8.81 -7.73
N LEU A 29 -5.99 -7.70 -7.43
CA LEU A 29 -5.65 -6.87 -6.29
C LEU A 29 -5.92 -7.58 -4.95
N GLN A 30 -7.01 -8.36 -4.87
CA GLN A 30 -7.33 -9.17 -3.70
C GLN A 30 -6.27 -10.24 -3.44
N GLU A 31 -5.83 -10.95 -4.49
CA GLU A 31 -4.77 -11.97 -4.41
C GLU A 31 -3.43 -11.37 -3.94
N ARG A 32 -3.06 -10.19 -4.45
CA ARG A 32 -1.83 -9.47 -4.06
C ARG A 32 -1.86 -8.93 -2.63
N CYS A 33 -3.03 -8.89 -2.00
CA CYS A 33 -3.22 -8.42 -0.64
C CYS A 33 -3.64 -9.56 0.30
N ASP A 34 -2.91 -10.68 0.23
CA ASP A 34 -3.07 -11.87 1.08
C ASP A 34 -4.50 -12.40 1.16
N ASN A 35 -5.24 -12.35 0.04
CA ASN A 35 -6.62 -12.79 -0.06
C ASN A 35 -7.55 -12.14 0.98
N MET A 36 -7.38 -10.83 1.24
CA MET A 36 -8.31 -10.10 2.11
C MET A 36 -9.77 -10.28 1.68
N SER A 37 -10.72 -10.11 2.60
CA SER A 37 -12.13 -10.25 2.24
C SER A 37 -12.54 -9.22 1.19
N SER A 38 -13.43 -9.62 0.28
CA SER A 38 -13.94 -8.74 -0.78
C SER A 38 -14.66 -7.51 -0.22
N SER A 39 -15.34 -7.63 0.92
CA SER A 39 -15.99 -6.51 1.61
C SER A 39 -14.97 -5.48 2.09
N VAL A 40 -13.86 -5.94 2.69
CA VAL A 40 -12.77 -5.06 3.13
C VAL A 40 -12.12 -4.41 1.93
N LEU A 41 -11.79 -5.15 0.87
CA LEU A 41 -11.17 -4.57 -0.32
C LEU A 41 -12.04 -3.47 -0.94
N ARG A 42 -13.35 -3.69 -1.07
CA ARG A 42 -14.27 -2.66 -1.56
C ARG A 42 -14.26 -1.42 -0.69
N GLN A 43 -14.37 -1.59 0.63
CA GLN A 43 -14.36 -0.45 1.56
C GLN A 43 -13.05 0.37 1.44
N ARG A 44 -11.90 -0.30 1.34
CA ARG A 44 -10.60 0.37 1.16
C ARG A 44 -10.50 1.08 -0.19
N LEU A 45 -10.97 0.45 -1.27
CA LEU A 45 -11.01 1.09 -2.59
C LEU A 45 -11.91 2.33 -2.59
N THR A 46 -13.09 2.28 -1.96
CA THR A 46 -13.94 3.45 -1.78
C THR A 46 -13.21 4.57 -1.03
N GLU A 47 -12.55 4.27 0.09
CA GLU A 47 -11.76 5.27 0.83
C GLU A 47 -10.64 5.90 -0.02
N LEU A 48 -9.98 5.12 -0.87
CA LEU A 48 -8.89 5.59 -1.73
C LEU A 48 -9.40 6.38 -2.96
N LEU A 49 -10.58 6.02 -3.47
CA LEU A 49 -11.31 6.77 -4.51
C LEU A 49 -11.75 8.13 -3.96
N ASP A 50 -12.37 8.15 -2.77
CA ASP A 50 -12.81 9.38 -2.09
C ASP A 50 -11.62 10.30 -1.75
N ALA A 51 -10.46 9.72 -1.47
CA ALA A 51 -9.21 10.44 -1.25
C ALA A 51 -8.50 10.89 -2.55
N ALA A 52 -9.08 10.61 -3.73
CA ALA A 52 -8.52 10.89 -5.05
C ALA A 52 -7.11 10.29 -5.29
N LEU A 53 -6.75 9.21 -4.58
CA LEU A 53 -5.47 8.50 -4.76
C LEU A 53 -5.58 7.38 -5.80
N VAL A 54 -6.76 6.80 -5.92
CA VAL A 54 -7.08 5.73 -6.85
C VAL A 54 -8.21 6.20 -7.76
N GLU A 55 -8.23 5.73 -8.99
CA GLU A 55 -9.35 5.85 -9.91
C GLU A 55 -9.75 4.49 -10.47
N GLN A 56 -11.01 4.37 -10.87
CA GLN A 56 -11.51 3.21 -11.60
C GLN A 56 -11.56 3.53 -13.09
N LEU A 57 -10.88 2.70 -13.89
CA LEU A 57 -10.81 2.83 -15.34
C LEU A 57 -12.04 2.20 -16.02
N PRO A 58 -12.30 2.51 -17.31
CA PRO A 58 -13.46 2.00 -18.04
C PRO A 58 -13.52 0.47 -18.15
N ASP A 59 -12.39 -0.20 -18.07
CA ASP A 59 -12.26 -1.66 -18.11
C ASP A 59 -12.45 -2.32 -16.72
N THR A 60 -12.95 -1.55 -15.74
CA THR A 60 -13.16 -1.96 -14.33
C THR A 60 -11.88 -2.23 -13.54
N THR A 61 -10.71 -1.91 -14.08
CA THR A 61 -9.46 -1.95 -13.34
C THR A 61 -9.28 -0.70 -12.46
N TYR A 62 -8.44 -0.80 -11.45
CA TYR A 62 -8.09 0.30 -10.57
C TYR A 62 -6.67 0.75 -10.86
N ALA A 63 -6.43 2.05 -10.92
CA ALA A 63 -5.12 2.64 -11.14
C ALA A 63 -4.85 3.76 -10.12
N LEU A 64 -3.58 4.11 -9.92
CA LEU A 64 -3.24 5.31 -9.16
C LEU A 64 -3.52 6.53 -10.03
N THR A 65 -4.06 7.57 -9.41
CA THR A 65 -4.08 8.91 -10.01
C THR A 65 -2.68 9.53 -9.96
N GLU A 66 -2.50 10.70 -10.58
CA GLU A 66 -1.29 11.51 -10.41
C GLU A 66 -0.97 11.83 -8.94
N LEU A 67 -2.02 12.08 -8.13
CA LEU A 67 -1.88 12.29 -6.69
C LEU A 67 -1.44 10.99 -5.98
N GLY A 68 -2.02 9.85 -6.34
CA GLY A 68 -1.62 8.53 -5.86
C GLY A 68 -0.15 8.22 -6.15
N HIS A 69 0.31 8.49 -7.37
CA HIS A 69 1.72 8.38 -7.74
C HIS A 69 2.60 9.33 -6.92
N GLY A 70 2.11 10.54 -6.61
CA GLY A 70 2.75 11.46 -5.66
C GLY A 70 2.94 10.86 -4.28
N ALA A 71 1.92 10.20 -3.73
CA ALA A 71 2.01 9.50 -2.45
C ALA A 71 3.05 8.37 -2.49
N CYS A 72 3.08 7.55 -3.55
CA CYS A 72 4.10 6.51 -3.72
C CYS A 72 5.52 7.10 -3.73
N ARG A 73 5.73 8.23 -4.44
CA ARG A 73 7.04 8.91 -4.47
C ARG A 73 7.45 9.39 -3.07
N ALA A 74 6.52 9.97 -2.31
CA ALA A 74 6.76 10.43 -0.94
C ALA A 74 7.06 9.28 0.04
N LEU A 75 6.57 8.07 -0.23
CA LEU A 75 6.83 6.87 0.56
C LEU A 75 8.19 6.20 0.25
N ARG A 76 8.84 6.51 -0.88
CA ARG A 76 10.13 5.86 -1.26
C ARG A 76 11.23 6.01 -0.21
N PRO A 77 11.46 7.19 0.40
CA PRO A 77 12.46 7.34 1.47
C PRO A 77 12.14 6.47 2.68
N LEU A 78 10.85 6.35 3.04
CA LEU A 78 10.40 5.50 4.14
C LEU A 78 10.68 4.02 3.85
N VAL A 79 10.42 3.57 2.62
CA VAL A 79 10.73 2.19 2.20
C VAL A 79 12.23 1.92 2.22
N ARG A 80 13.06 2.87 1.77
CA ARG A 80 14.52 2.75 1.87
C ARG A 80 14.97 2.62 3.31
N TRP A 81 14.51 3.53 4.19
CA TRP A 81 14.81 3.48 5.62
C TRP A 81 14.35 2.17 6.26
N SER A 82 13.19 1.63 5.86
CA SER A 82 12.69 0.37 6.40
C SER A 82 13.65 -0.81 6.18
N ALA A 83 14.43 -0.81 5.09
CA ALA A 83 15.45 -1.83 4.84
C ALA A 83 16.65 -1.70 5.79
N GLU A 84 17.09 -0.46 6.06
CA GLU A 84 18.15 -0.17 7.05
C GLU A 84 17.70 -0.57 8.46
N TRP A 85 16.44 -0.29 8.79
CA TRP A 85 15.83 -0.69 10.05
C TRP A 85 15.73 -2.22 10.19
N ALA A 86 15.26 -2.93 9.16
CA ALA A 86 15.21 -4.39 9.17
C ALA A 86 16.60 -5.03 9.31
N ALA A 87 17.62 -4.46 8.66
CA ALA A 87 19.01 -4.91 8.81
C ALA A 87 19.52 -4.71 10.24
N THR A 88 19.17 -3.59 10.87
CA THR A 88 19.52 -3.30 12.28
C THR A 88 18.91 -4.32 13.23
N LEU A 89 17.63 -4.66 13.04
CA LEU A 89 16.95 -5.67 13.85
C LEU A 89 17.51 -7.08 13.64
N SER A 90 17.98 -7.39 12.42
CA SER A 90 18.55 -8.71 12.09
C SER A 90 19.99 -8.86 12.58
N ALA A 91 20.77 -7.78 12.64
CA ALA A 91 22.11 -7.77 13.22
C ALA A 91 22.10 -7.89 14.75
N ALA A 92 20.95 -7.62 15.39
CA ALA A 92 20.79 -7.63 16.84
C ALA A 92 20.35 -8.99 17.44
N GLY A 93 20.48 -10.12 16.74
CA GLY A 93 20.29 -11.44 17.36
C GLY A 93 20.99 -12.60 16.63
N PRO A 94 21.49 -13.65 17.32
CA PRO A 94 21.53 -13.94 18.76
C PRO A 94 22.99 -14.14 19.27
N GLU A 95 23.73 -13.07 19.59
CA GLU A 95 25.05 -13.18 20.25
C GLU A 95 25.05 -12.77 21.73
N ASP A 96 23.96 -12.21 22.26
CA ASP A 96 23.82 -11.81 23.68
C ASP A 96 23.29 -12.94 24.61
N ALA A 97 23.44 -14.20 24.20
CA ALA A 97 23.06 -15.38 25.01
C ALA A 97 24.28 -16.29 25.30
N ARG A 98 25.38 -15.72 25.78
CA ARG A 98 26.53 -16.47 26.31
C ARG A 98 26.91 -16.02 27.71
#